data_AF-A0A2J8TTV3-F1
#
_entry.id   AF-A0A2J8TTV3-F1
#
_cell.length_a   1.000
_cell.length_b   1.000
_cell.length_c   1.000
_cell.angle_alpha   90.00
_cell.angle_beta   90.00
_cell.angle_gamma   90.00
#
_symmetry.space_group_name_H-M   'P 1'
#
loop_
_entity.id
_entity.type
_entity.pdbx_description
1 polymer ?
#
loop_
_entity_poly.entity_id
_entity_poly.type
_entity_poly.pdbx_seq_one_letter_code
_entity_poly.pdbx_strand_id
1 'polypeptide(L)'
;MSVSRTMEDSCELDLVYVTERIIAVSFPSTANEENFRSNLREVAQMLKSKHGGNYLLFNLSERRPDITKLHAKVLEFGWPDLHTPALEKICSICKAMDTWLNA
;
A
#
# COMPACT_ATOMS: atom_id res chain seq x y z
N MET A 1 10.52 -32.97 -19.54
CA MET A 1 9.95 -32.59 -18.23
C MET A 1 10.13 -31.10 -18.05
N SER A 2 9.07 -30.32 -18.21
CA SER A 2 9.03 -28.96 -17.68
C SER A 2 7.67 -28.84 -17.03
N VAL A 3 7.69 -28.89 -15.70
CA VAL A 3 6.52 -29.08 -14.85
C VAL A 3 5.73 -27.78 -14.87
N SER A 4 4.51 -27.91 -15.40
CA SER A 4 3.28 -27.19 -15.08
C SER A 4 3.43 -25.88 -14.29
N ARG A 5 3.14 -24.75 -14.95
CA ARG A 5 2.52 -23.60 -14.27
C ARG A 5 1.18 -24.10 -13.70
N THR A 6 1.19 -24.51 -12.44
CA THR A 6 -0.06 -24.66 -11.69
C THR A 6 -0.72 -23.29 -11.68
N MET A 7 -1.91 -23.22 -12.27
CA MET A 7 -2.84 -22.13 -12.04
C MET A 7 -3.30 -22.26 -10.58
N GLU A 8 -2.43 -21.87 -9.64
CA GLU A 8 -2.91 -21.29 -8.40
C GLU A 8 -3.30 -19.87 -8.78
N ASP A 9 -4.57 -19.55 -8.59
CA ASP A 9 -5.14 -18.21 -8.64
C ASP A 9 -4.56 -17.41 -7.48
N SER A 10 -3.24 -17.21 -7.51
CA SER A 10 -2.50 -16.53 -6.48
C SER A 10 -2.84 -15.06 -6.61
N CYS A 11 -3.84 -14.64 -5.82
CA CYS A 11 -4.17 -13.26 -5.51
C CYS A 11 -2.95 -12.60 -4.82
N GLU A 12 -1.86 -12.48 -5.57
CA GLU A 12 -0.58 -12.02 -5.08
C GLU A 12 -0.65 -10.52 -4.92
N LEU A 13 -0.42 -10.10 -3.68
CA LEU A 13 -0.07 -8.73 -3.35
C LEU A 13 1.05 -8.25 -4.27
N ASP A 14 0.85 -7.09 -4.91
CA ASP A 14 1.91 -6.45 -5.68
C ASP A 14 2.62 -5.40 -4.81
N LEU A 15 3.92 -5.58 -4.61
CA LEU A 15 4.78 -4.71 -3.81
C LEU A 15 6.07 -4.42 -4.56
N VAL A 16 6.29 -3.14 -4.88
CA VAL A 16 7.41 -2.70 -5.71
C VAL A 16 8.13 -1.53 -5.06
N TYR A 17 9.46 -1.61 -5.01
CA TYR A 17 10.30 -0.45 -4.71
C TYR A 17 10.44 0.39 -5.98
N VAL A 18 9.66 1.48 -6.05
CA VAL A 18 9.77 2.46 -7.14
C VAL A 18 11.11 3.17 -7.06
N THR A 19 11.56 3.45 -5.83
CA THR A 19 12.91 3.91 -5.49
C THR A 19 13.36 3.25 -4.18
N GLU A 20 14.58 3.52 -3.73
CA GLU A 20 15.06 3.05 -2.42
C GLU A 20 14.21 3.54 -1.23
N ARG A 21 13.49 4.65 -1.39
CA ARG A 21 12.70 5.30 -0.33
C ARG A 21 11.19 5.32 -0.59
N ILE A 22 10.74 4.81 -1.75
CA ILE A 22 9.32 4.82 -2.16
C ILE A 22 8.90 3.40 -2.53
N ILE A 23 7.93 2.87 -1.79
CA ILE A 23 7.32 1.56 -2.02
C ILE A 23 5.89 1.78 -2.49
N ALA A 24 5.53 1.19 -3.63
CA ALA A 24 4.15 1.09 -4.08
C ALA A 24 3.60 -0.29 -3.68
N VAL A 25 2.39 -0.31 -3.11
CA VAL A 25 1.70 -1.54 -2.73
C VAL A 25 0.30 -1.50 -3.31
N SER A 26 -0.09 -2.56 -4.01
CA SER A 26 -1.45 -2.72 -4.53
C SER A 26 -2.01 -4.10 -4.21
N PHE A 27 -3.31 -4.14 -3.94
CA PHE A 27 -4.03 -5.37 -3.64
C PHE A 27 -4.95 -5.68 -4.83
N PRO A 28 -5.02 -6.92 -5.31
CA PRO A 28 -5.91 -7.27 -6.41
C PRO A 28 -7.36 -7.06 -6.00
N SER A 29 -8.17 -6.51 -6.91
CA SER A 29 -9.61 -6.25 -6.67
C SER A 29 -10.43 -7.51 -6.41
N THR A 30 -9.90 -8.67 -6.78
CA THR A 30 -10.49 -9.99 -6.56
C THR A 30 -10.10 -10.61 -5.21
N ALA A 31 -9.20 -9.98 -4.44
CA ALA A 31 -8.82 -10.47 -3.12
C ALA A 31 -10.03 -10.49 -2.18
N ASN A 32 -10.27 -11.63 -1.56
CA ASN A 32 -11.24 -11.70 -0.47
C ASN A 32 -10.72 -10.96 0.77
N GLU A 33 -11.63 -10.65 1.70
CA GLU A 33 -11.31 -9.87 2.92
C GLU A 33 -10.27 -10.55 3.83
N GLU A 34 -10.21 -11.88 3.84
CA GLU A 34 -9.24 -12.62 4.65
C GLU A 34 -7.83 -12.50 4.08
N ASN A 35 -7.69 -12.70 2.77
CA ASN A 35 -6.43 -12.53 2.02
C ASN A 35 -5.95 -11.09 2.11
N PHE A 36 -6.85 -10.11 1.95
CA PHE A 36 -6.50 -8.69 2.13
C PHE A 36 -5.90 -8.43 3.51
N ARG A 37 -6.54 -8.91 4.59
CA ARG A 37 -6.04 -8.74 5.96
C ARG A 37 -4.73 -9.49 6.22
N SER A 38 -4.58 -10.68 5.65
CA SER A 38 -3.35 -11.46 5.75
C SER A 38 -2.19 -10.71 5.08
N ASN A 39 -2.39 -10.28 3.83
CA ASN A 39 -1.40 -9.54 3.05
C ASN A 39 -1.07 -8.20 3.72
N LEU A 40 -2.07 -7.47 4.23
CA LEU A 40 -1.85 -6.22 4.96
C LEU A 40 -0.98 -6.44 6.22
N ARG A 41 -1.21 -7.55 6.94
CA ARG A 41 -0.37 -7.94 8.10
C ARG A 41 1.06 -8.25 7.70
N GLU A 42 1.24 -8.96 6.59
CA GLU A 42 2.57 -9.27 6.04
C GLU A 42 3.32 -8.01 5.64
N VAL A 43 2.66 -7.08 4.94
CA VAL A 43 3.23 -5.76 4.57
C VAL A 43 3.64 -4.99 5.82
N ALA A 44 2.79 -4.92 6.84
CA ALA A 44 3.11 -4.22 8.08
C ALA A 44 4.31 -4.84 8.80
N GLN A 45 4.40 -6.18 8.83
CA GLN A 45 5.53 -6.88 9.40
C GLN A 45 6.82 -6.61 8.61
N MET A 46 6.75 -6.65 7.27
CA MET A 46 7.88 -6.34 6.40
C MET A 46 8.37 -4.89 6.61
N LEU A 47 7.44 -3.92 6.62
CA LEU A 47 7.76 -2.52 6.84
C LEU A 47 8.41 -2.30 8.21
N LYS A 48 7.84 -2.90 9.27
CA LYS A 48 8.42 -2.82 10.62
C LYS A 48 9.79 -3.48 10.72
N SER A 49 10.00 -4.62 10.04
CA SER A 49 11.27 -5.35 10.05
C SER A 49 12.38 -4.61 9.29
N LYS A 50 12.08 -4.12 8.08
CA LYS A 50 13.07 -3.47 7.20
C LYS A 50 13.28 -1.99 7.51
N HIS A 51 12.23 -1.28 7.90
CA HIS A 51 12.24 0.19 8.05
C HIS A 51 11.97 0.65 9.49
N GLY A 52 11.69 -0.25 10.43
CA GLY A 52 11.42 0.09 11.83
C GLY A 52 10.22 1.04 11.97
N GLY A 53 10.44 2.18 12.64
CA GLY A 53 9.46 3.26 12.80
C GLY A 53 9.58 4.38 11.77
N ASN A 54 10.45 4.22 10.75
CA ASN A 54 10.84 5.25 9.80
C ASN A 54 10.09 5.14 8.46
N TYR A 55 8.82 4.76 8.51
CA TYR A 55 7.93 4.76 7.35
C TYR A 55 6.66 5.55 7.65
N LEU A 56 6.08 6.09 6.58
CA LEU A 56 4.80 6.81 6.58
C LEU A 56 3.94 6.19 5.48
N LEU A 57 2.72 5.77 5.83
CA LEU A 57 1.82 5.12 4.88
C LEU A 57 0.88 6.16 4.28
N PHE A 58 0.83 6.22 2.95
CA PHE A 58 -0.14 7.03 2.21
C PHE A 58 -1.24 6.08 1.72
N ASN A 59 -2.43 6.18 2.32
CA ASN A 59 -3.58 5.44 1.81
C ASN A 59 -4.23 6.24 0.68
N LEU A 60 -4.10 5.72 -0.55
CA LEU A 60 -4.68 6.32 -1.76
C LEU A 60 -5.99 5.64 -2.19
N SER A 61 -6.35 4.52 -1.57
CA SER A 61 -7.65 3.86 -1.77
C SER A 61 -8.69 4.39 -0.79
N GLU A 62 -9.93 3.91 -0.91
CA GLU A 62 -10.98 4.25 0.04
C GLU A 62 -10.57 3.96 1.49
N ARG A 63 -11.10 4.77 2.42
CA ARG A 63 -10.71 4.70 3.82
C ARG A 63 -11.12 3.35 4.41
N ARG A 64 -10.15 2.60 4.93
CA ARG A 64 -10.41 1.33 5.62
C ARG A 64 -9.87 1.34 7.07
N PRO A 65 -10.69 0.96 8.08
CA PRO A 65 -10.26 0.98 9.48
C PRO A 65 -9.12 0.01 9.80
N ASP A 66 -9.04 -1.11 9.09
CA ASP A 66 -8.00 -2.13 9.27
C ASP A 66 -6.58 -1.59 8.99
N ILE A 67 -6.42 -0.74 7.97
CA ILE A 67 -5.15 -0.04 7.67
C ILE A 67 -4.71 0.82 8.86
N THR A 68 -5.59 1.70 9.34
CA THR A 68 -5.29 2.62 10.45
C THR A 68 -5.07 1.92 11.80
N LYS A 69 -5.62 0.72 12.00
CA LYS A 69 -5.39 -0.09 13.20
C LYS A 69 -4.02 -0.73 13.22
N LEU A 70 -3.50 -1.08 12.05
CA LEU A 70 -2.25 -1.82 11.91
C LEU A 70 -1.02 -0.91 11.82
N HIS A 71 -1.20 0.29 11.29
CA HIS A 71 -0.13 1.27 11.09
C HIS A 71 -0.34 2.51 11.96
N ALA A 72 0.71 2.94 12.67
CA ALA A 72 0.63 4.09 13.56
C ALA A 72 0.63 5.45 12.82
N LYS A 73 1.24 5.52 11.63
CA LYS A 73 1.38 6.75 10.84
C LYS A 73 0.77 6.53 9.45
N VAL A 74 -0.49 6.95 9.30
CA VAL A 74 -1.24 6.85 8.04
C VAL A 74 -1.75 8.23 7.65
N LEU A 75 -1.49 8.63 6.41
CA LEU A 75 -2.13 9.78 5.77
C LEU A 75 -3.19 9.28 4.79
N GLU A 76 -4.43 9.70 5.01
CA GLU A 76 -5.58 9.33 4.19
C GLU A 76 -5.76 10.34 3.06
N PHE A 77 -5.42 9.94 1.84
CA PHE A 77 -5.67 10.72 0.64
C PHE A 77 -6.66 10.04 -0.32
N GLY A 78 -7.27 8.93 0.11
CA GLY A 78 -8.18 8.08 -0.65
C GLY A 78 -9.18 8.75 -1.59
N TRP A 79 -9.45 8.10 -2.71
CA TRP A 79 -10.58 8.40 -3.60
C TRP A 79 -11.23 7.10 -4.10
N PRO A 80 -12.48 7.15 -4.61
CA PRO A 80 -13.18 5.97 -5.09
C PRO A 80 -12.48 5.32 -6.28
N ASP A 81 -12.62 4.01 -6.40
CA ASP A 81 -12.06 3.26 -7.53
C ASP A 81 -12.60 3.78 -8.86
N LEU A 82 -11.77 3.69 -9.90
CA LEU A 82 -12.03 4.17 -11.26
C LEU A 82 -12.26 5.69 -11.38
N HIS A 83 -11.93 6.47 -10.35
CA HIS A 83 -11.98 7.93 -10.38
C HIS A 83 -10.59 8.55 -10.33
N THR A 84 -10.46 9.76 -10.89
CA THR A 84 -9.26 10.59 -10.76
C THR A 84 -9.44 11.55 -9.57
N PRO A 85 -8.42 11.74 -8.71
CA PRO A 85 -8.49 12.74 -7.65
C PRO A 85 -8.52 14.16 -8.21
N ALA A 86 -9.04 15.11 -7.43
CA ALA A 86 -8.89 16.53 -7.73
C ALA A 86 -7.40 16.92 -7.78
N LEU A 87 -7.03 17.84 -8.67
CA LEU A 87 -5.64 18.27 -8.84
C LEU A 87 -5.01 18.76 -7.53
N GLU A 88 -5.77 19.51 -6.72
CA GLU A 88 -5.32 19.99 -5.41
C GLU A 88 -4.93 18.86 -4.45
N LYS A 89 -5.61 17.71 -4.55
CA LYS A 89 -5.29 16.52 -3.77
C LYS A 89 -3.95 15.92 -4.20
N ILE A 90 -3.68 15.87 -5.51
CA ILE A 90 -2.38 15.44 -6.05
C ILE A 90 -1.27 16.36 -5.51
N CYS A 91 -1.46 17.67 -5.57
CA CYS A 91 -0.49 18.64 -5.03
C CYS A 91 -0.25 18.44 -3.53
N SER A 92 -1.32 18.14 -2.77
CA SER A 92 -1.23 17.88 -1.33
C SER A 92 -0.43 16.60 -1.02
N ILE A 93 -0.62 15.53 -1.80
CA ILE A 93 0.15 14.29 -1.69
C ILE A 93 1.62 14.56 -1.96
N CYS A 94 1.94 15.23 -3.08
CA CYS A 94 3.32 15.56 -3.44
C CYS A 94 4.01 16.39 -2.35
N LYS A 95 3.31 17.41 -1.82
CA LYS A 95 3.84 18.25 -0.74
C LYS A 95 4.09 17.46 0.55
N ALA A 96 3.18 16.57 0.92
CA ALA A 96 3.33 15.73 2.10
C ALA A 96 4.47 14.71 1.95
N MET A 97 4.61 14.09 0.77
CA MET A 97 5.73 13.20 0.45
C MET A 97 7.07 13.93 0.52
N ASP A 98 7.17 15.10 -0.12
CA ASP A 98 8.38 15.92 -0.12
C ASP A 98 8.77 16.36 1.30
N THR A 99 7.79 16.82 2.08
CA THR A 99 8.00 17.22 3.49
C THR A 99 8.54 16.05 4.32
N TRP A 100 8.00 14.85 4.16
CA TRP A 100 8.46 13.68 4.92
C TRP A 100 9.84 13.20 4.48
N LEU A 101 10.13 13.19 3.18
CA LEU A 101 11.38 12.66 2.64
C LEU A 101 12.58 13.61 2.82
N ASN A 102 12.32 14.90 3.08
CA ASN A 102 13.33 15.94 3.27
C ASN A 102 13.39 16.51 4.70
N ALA A 103 12.56 16.03 5.63
CA ALA A 103 12.63 16.38 7.05
C ALA A 103 13.80 15.68 7.75
#